data_AF-A0A377ZUC3-F1
#
_entry.id   AF-A0A377ZUC3-F1
#
_cell.length_a   1.000
_cell.length_b   1.000
_cell.length_c   1.000
_cell.angle_alpha   90.00
_cell.angle_beta   90.00
_cell.angle_gamma   90.00
#
_symmetry.space_group_name_H-M   'P 1'
#
loop_
_entity.id
_entity.type
_entity.pdbx_description
1 polymer ?
#
loop_
_entity_poly.entity_id
_entity_poly.type
_entity_poly.pdbx_seq_one_letter_code
_entity_poly.pdbx_strand_id
1 'polypeptide(L)'
;MAAFNFFSHGTQDLYPVFLKVQHGFEPKTVSIIAVCYNIASIIGGVFFGSLSEKIGRRKAIMIAALLALPVIPLWAFASGSLALGAGAFLMQFMVQGAWGVTPTWLNELVPANPRAVLPGFVYQLGNLLASVNATLQASIAQHHGHNYGLAMALVAGTVAIVITVLTFFGREGRVIQSAGAGHHQPLSTSR
;
A
#
# COMPACT_ATOMS: atom_id res chain seq x y z
N MET A 1 4.81 -2.52 -7.79
CA MET A 1 3.79 -3.45 -7.27
C MET A 1 4.32 -4.39 -6.20
N ALA A 2 5.44 -5.09 -6.40
CA ALA A 2 5.97 -6.04 -5.39
C ALA A 2 6.08 -5.46 -3.97
N ALA A 3 6.72 -4.29 -3.80
CA ALA A 3 6.84 -3.65 -2.50
C ALA A 3 5.48 -3.28 -1.87
N PHE A 4 4.53 -2.78 -2.67
CA PHE A 4 3.18 -2.45 -2.19
C PHE A 4 2.38 -3.69 -1.78
N ASN A 5 2.51 -4.79 -2.53
CA ASN A 5 1.91 -6.08 -2.19
C ASN A 5 2.52 -6.63 -0.90
N PHE A 6 3.84 -6.58 -0.76
CA PHE A 6 4.53 -6.99 0.45
C PHE A 6 4.12 -6.13 1.67
N PHE A 7 3.83 -4.84 1.46
CA PHE A 7 3.39 -3.93 2.52
C PHE A 7 1.98 -4.25 3.00
N SER A 8 1.06 -4.54 2.07
CA SER A 8 -0.32 -4.86 2.41
C SER A 8 -0.45 -6.25 3.03
N HIS A 9 0.04 -7.27 2.35
CA HIS A 9 0.06 -8.64 2.89
C HIS A 9 0.83 -8.73 4.20
N GLY A 10 1.91 -7.95 4.33
CA GLY A 10 2.72 -7.98 5.53
C GLY A 10 2.10 -7.34 6.75
N THR A 11 1.05 -6.54 6.58
CA THR A 11 0.32 -5.89 7.67
C THR A 11 -1.08 -6.49 7.87
N GLN A 12 -1.57 -7.33 6.96
CA GLN A 12 -2.92 -7.88 7.01
C GLN A 12 -2.95 -9.38 7.31
N ASP A 13 -2.11 -10.18 6.64
CA ASP A 13 -2.33 -11.63 6.54
C ASP A 13 -2.22 -12.33 7.90
N LEU A 14 -1.21 -11.94 8.71
CA LEU A 14 -0.98 -12.52 10.03
C LEU A 14 -1.62 -11.72 11.17
N TYR A 15 -2.23 -10.57 10.89
CA TYR A 15 -2.74 -9.70 11.96
C TYR A 15 -3.86 -10.34 12.79
N PRO A 16 -4.84 -11.06 12.19
CA PRO A 16 -5.81 -11.82 12.97
C PRO A 16 -5.18 -12.94 13.81
N VAL A 17 -4.14 -13.59 13.28
CA VAL A 17 -3.38 -14.63 14.00
C VAL A 17 -2.64 -14.03 15.18
N PHE A 18 -1.99 -12.88 15.00
CA PHE A 18 -1.35 -12.12 16.07
C PHE A 18 -2.33 -11.75 17.19
N LEU A 19 -3.50 -11.19 16.85
CA LEU A 19 -4.52 -10.82 17.84
C LEU A 19 -5.06 -12.04 18.61
N LYS A 20 -5.23 -13.18 17.93
CA LYS A 20 -5.77 -14.41 18.53
C LYS A 20 -4.74 -15.19 19.33
N VAL A 21 -3.56 -15.44 18.76
CA VAL A 21 -2.54 -16.35 19.31
C VAL A 21 -1.62 -15.63 20.30
N GLN A 22 -1.18 -14.42 19.99
CA GLN A 22 -0.25 -13.68 20.86
C GLN A 22 -0.98 -12.87 21.93
N HIS A 23 -2.13 -12.28 21.61
CA HIS A 23 -2.92 -11.47 22.55
C HIS A 23 -4.12 -12.19 23.17
N GLY A 24 -4.43 -13.42 22.73
CA GLY A 24 -5.50 -14.24 23.32
C GLY A 24 -6.91 -13.64 23.13
N PHE A 25 -7.12 -12.76 22.17
CA PHE A 25 -8.42 -12.11 21.98
C PHE A 25 -9.47 -13.08 21.45
N GLU A 26 -10.69 -12.88 21.94
CA GLU A 26 -11.86 -13.64 21.51
C GLU A 26 -12.16 -13.37 20.02
N PRO A 27 -12.63 -14.36 19.24
CA PRO A 27 -12.90 -14.20 17.80
C PRO A 27 -13.83 -13.03 17.46
N LYS A 28 -14.75 -12.68 18.37
CA LYS A 28 -15.62 -11.51 18.22
C LYS A 28 -14.82 -10.22 18.18
N THR A 29 -13.88 -10.03 19.11
CA THR A 29 -13.03 -8.84 19.17
C THR A 29 -12.11 -8.75 17.96
N VAL A 30 -11.51 -9.87 17.54
CA VAL A 30 -10.68 -9.93 16.33
C VAL A 30 -11.49 -9.52 15.09
N SER A 31 -12.72 -10.03 14.96
CA SER A 31 -13.62 -9.68 13.85
C SER A 31 -14.00 -8.20 13.85
N ILE A 32 -14.29 -7.62 15.02
CA ILE A 32 -14.60 -6.18 15.14
C ILE A 32 -13.40 -5.34 14.70
N ILE A 33 -12.20 -5.65 15.19
CA ILE A 33 -10.97 -4.98 14.75
C ILE A 33 -10.78 -5.14 13.24
N ALA A 34 -11.10 -6.32 12.70
CA ALA A 34 -11.02 -6.58 11.27
C ALA A 34 -11.95 -5.72 10.43
N VAL A 35 -13.20 -5.60 10.84
CA VAL A 35 -14.16 -4.70 10.19
C VAL A 35 -13.68 -3.25 10.28
N CYS A 36 -13.21 -2.81 11.45
CA CYS A 36 -12.72 -1.46 11.64
C CYS A 36 -11.53 -1.12 10.74
N TYR A 37 -10.50 -1.97 10.65
CA TYR A 37 -9.37 -1.68 9.77
C TYR A 37 -9.77 -1.73 8.29
N ASN A 38 -10.71 -2.60 7.89
CA ASN A 38 -11.20 -2.63 6.51
C ASN A 38 -11.97 -1.37 6.12
N ILE A 39 -12.74 -0.80 7.04
CA ILE A 39 -13.36 0.53 6.83
C ILE A 39 -12.26 1.58 6.67
N ALA A 40 -11.23 1.54 7.51
CA ALA A 40 -10.08 2.43 7.40
C ALA A 40 -9.37 2.29 6.03
N SER A 41 -9.27 1.07 5.49
CA SER A 41 -8.73 0.81 4.15
C SER A 41 -9.40 1.66 3.08
N ILE A 42 -10.74 1.65 3.09
CA ILE A 42 -11.56 2.32 2.09
C ILE A 42 -11.39 3.83 2.21
N ILE A 43 -11.48 4.35 3.44
CA ILE A 43 -11.32 5.78 3.71
C ILE A 43 -9.92 6.24 3.33
N GLY A 44 -8.89 5.49 3.70
CA GLY A 44 -7.49 5.79 3.38
C GLY A 44 -7.24 5.84 1.88
N GLY A 45 -7.72 4.84 1.13
CA GLY A 45 -7.61 4.78 -0.32
C GLY A 45 -8.27 5.97 -1.01
N VAL A 46 -9.50 6.33 -0.61
CA VAL A 46 -10.21 7.50 -1.17
C VAL A 46 -9.52 8.81 -0.81
N PHE A 47 -9.09 8.95 0.45
CA PHE A 47 -8.43 10.16 0.96
C PHE A 47 -7.10 10.43 0.25
N PHE A 48 -6.20 9.45 0.22
CA PHE A 48 -4.90 9.59 -0.44
C PHE A 48 -5.02 9.62 -1.96
N GLY A 49 -5.97 8.88 -2.53
CA GLY A 49 -6.31 8.98 -3.96
C GLY A 49 -6.68 10.42 -4.34
N SER A 50 -7.61 11.03 -3.61
CA SER A 50 -8.02 12.43 -3.82
C SER A 50 -6.90 13.43 -3.53
N LEU A 51 -6.13 13.20 -2.46
CA LEU A 51 -5.01 14.06 -2.09
C LEU A 51 -3.92 14.04 -3.16
N SER A 52 -3.70 12.88 -3.79
CA SER A 52 -2.67 12.71 -4.82
C SER A 52 -2.91 13.56 -6.07
N GLU A 53 -4.16 13.93 -6.37
CA GLU A 53 -4.47 14.87 -7.46
C GLU A 53 -3.90 16.27 -7.19
N LYS A 54 -3.86 16.68 -5.91
CA LYS A 54 -3.45 18.02 -5.50
C LYS A 54 -1.94 18.14 -5.28
N ILE A 55 -1.33 17.14 -4.64
CA ILE A 55 0.08 17.18 -4.25
C ILE A 55 1.00 16.35 -5.15
N GLY A 56 0.43 15.57 -6.07
CA GLY A 56 1.13 14.63 -6.94
C GLY A 56 1.18 13.20 -6.37
N ARG A 57 1.16 12.21 -7.27
CA ARG A 57 1.13 10.76 -6.95
C ARG A 57 2.25 10.35 -6.02
N ARG A 58 3.47 10.72 -6.39
CA ARG A 58 4.70 10.36 -5.69
C ARG A 58 4.69 10.86 -4.24
N LYS A 59 4.30 12.13 -4.02
CA LYS A 59 4.26 12.72 -2.68
C LYS A 59 3.20 12.05 -1.80
N ALA A 60 2.02 11.76 -2.35
CA ALA A 60 0.96 11.08 -1.61
C ALA A 60 1.40 9.69 -1.13
N ILE A 61 2.05 8.90 -1.99
CA ILE A 61 2.58 7.57 -1.62
C ILE A 61 3.67 7.68 -0.54
N MET A 62 4.63 8.60 -0.71
CA MET A 62 5.70 8.77 0.28
C MET A 62 5.16 9.22 1.64
N ILE A 63 4.19 10.14 1.66
CA ILE A 63 3.56 10.59 2.91
C ILE A 63 2.85 9.42 3.59
N ALA A 64 2.06 8.63 2.84
CA ALA A 64 1.39 7.45 3.38
C ALA A 64 2.39 6.43 3.98
N ALA A 65 3.46 6.11 3.25
CA ALA A 65 4.48 5.17 3.72
C ALA A 65 5.25 5.69 4.94
N LEU A 66 5.62 6.98 4.96
CA LEU A 66 6.32 7.60 6.08
C LEU A 66 5.43 7.72 7.32
N LEU A 67 4.14 8.03 7.15
CA LEU A 67 3.18 8.10 8.25
C LEU A 67 2.86 6.71 8.84
N ALA A 68 3.08 5.63 8.10
CA ALA A 68 2.93 4.28 8.64
C ALA A 68 4.04 3.93 9.65
N LEU A 69 5.28 4.44 9.47
CA LEU A 69 6.41 4.15 10.36
C LEU A 69 6.15 4.47 11.85
N PRO A 70 5.67 5.66 12.23
CA PRO A 70 5.37 5.98 13.63
C PRO A 70 4.12 5.25 14.16
N VAL A 71 3.31 4.64 13.29
CA VAL A 71 2.13 3.87 13.70
C VAL A 71 2.50 2.43 14.05
N ILE A 72 3.61 1.89 13.50
CA ILE A 72 4.07 0.52 13.77
C ILE A 72 4.14 0.20 15.27
N PRO A 73 4.68 1.06 16.16
CA PRO A 73 4.71 0.75 17.58
C PRO A 73 3.33 0.59 18.21
N LEU A 74 2.38 1.44 17.82
CA LEU A 74 0.99 1.37 18.29
C LEU A 74 0.27 0.12 17.74
N TRP A 75 0.63 -0.31 16.53
CA TRP A 75 0.00 -1.44 15.86
C TRP A 75 0.56 -2.80 16.31
N ALA A 76 1.86 -2.90 16.56
CA ALA A 76 2.54 -4.17 16.83
C ALA A 76 2.91 -4.40 18.30
N PHE A 77 3.08 -3.34 19.11
CA PHE A 77 3.57 -3.45 20.49
C PHE A 77 2.61 -2.90 21.53
N ALA A 78 1.47 -2.33 21.13
CA ALA A 78 0.48 -1.86 22.10
C ALA A 78 -0.21 -3.02 22.83
N SER A 79 -0.69 -2.75 24.03
CA SER A 79 -1.47 -3.68 24.84
C SER A 79 -2.95 -3.27 24.87
N GLY A 80 -3.83 -4.25 24.71
CA GLY A 80 -5.29 -4.05 24.79
C GLY A 80 -5.95 -3.85 23.43
N SER A 81 -7.22 -4.27 23.35
CA SER A 81 -7.98 -4.36 22.10
C SER A 81 -8.24 -3.00 21.46
N LEU A 82 -8.45 -1.95 22.26
CA LEU A 82 -8.67 -0.59 21.77
C LEU A 82 -7.41 0.02 21.13
N ALA A 83 -6.26 -0.10 21.80
CA ALA A 83 -5.01 0.46 21.30
C ALA A 83 -4.55 -0.27 20.02
N LEU A 84 -4.61 -1.61 20.01
CA LEU A 84 -4.31 -2.42 18.83
C LEU A 84 -5.34 -2.21 17.71
N GLY A 85 -6.62 -1.98 18.05
CA GLY A 85 -7.66 -1.63 17.08
C GLY A 85 -7.42 -0.27 16.42
N ALA A 86 -7.03 0.74 17.21
CA ALA A 86 -6.65 2.05 16.71
C ALA A 86 -5.38 1.98 15.85
N GLY A 87 -4.37 1.22 16.29
CA GLY A 87 -3.16 0.95 15.51
C GLY A 87 -3.48 0.27 14.18
N ALA A 88 -4.36 -0.73 14.17
CA ALA A 88 -4.81 -1.42 12.96
C ALA A 88 -5.54 -0.48 12.00
N PHE A 89 -6.44 0.34 12.53
CA PHE A 89 -7.16 1.35 11.76
C PHE A 89 -6.18 2.31 11.08
N LEU A 90 -5.25 2.88 11.85
CA LEU A 90 -4.28 3.86 11.34
C LEU A 90 -3.31 3.21 10.33
N MET A 91 -2.77 2.03 10.63
CA MET A 91 -1.90 1.31 9.70
C MET A 91 -2.63 1.08 8.39
N GLN A 92 -3.86 0.60 8.46
CA GLN A 92 -4.58 0.22 7.26
C GLN A 92 -4.99 1.43 6.43
N PHE A 93 -5.35 2.53 7.08
CA PHE A 93 -5.59 3.81 6.42
C PHE A 93 -4.36 4.25 5.61
N MET A 94 -3.15 4.15 6.18
CA MET A 94 -1.92 4.54 5.49
C MET A 94 -1.53 3.57 4.38
N VAL A 95 -1.53 2.26 4.67
CA VAL A 95 -1.19 1.19 3.71
C VAL A 95 -2.10 1.25 2.48
N GLN A 96 -3.41 1.35 2.71
CA GLN A 96 -4.37 1.37 1.61
C GLN A 96 -4.48 2.74 0.94
N GLY A 97 -4.11 3.80 1.66
CA GLY A 97 -3.88 5.11 1.07
C GLY A 97 -2.83 5.09 -0.03
N ALA A 98 -1.69 4.43 0.22
CA ALA A 98 -0.66 4.24 -0.79
C ALA A 98 -1.16 3.39 -1.99
N TRP A 99 -1.97 2.37 -1.71
CA TRP A 99 -2.60 1.55 -2.75
C TRP A 99 -3.62 2.30 -3.59
N GLY A 100 -4.41 3.20 -3.02
CA GLY A 100 -5.40 4.00 -3.75
C GLY A 100 -4.79 4.85 -4.86
N VAL A 101 -3.52 5.27 -4.71
CA VAL A 101 -2.79 6.08 -5.70
C VAL A 101 -2.10 5.22 -6.77
N THR A 102 -1.81 3.96 -6.45
CA THR A 102 -0.94 3.09 -7.27
C THR A 102 -1.48 2.80 -8.68
N PRO A 103 -2.77 2.48 -8.89
CA PRO A 103 -3.31 2.25 -10.23
C PRO A 103 -3.18 3.46 -11.15
N THR A 104 -3.48 4.66 -10.64
CA THR A 104 -3.36 5.91 -11.40
C THR A 104 -1.90 6.19 -11.76
N TRP A 105 -0.99 6.05 -10.80
CA TRP A 105 0.44 6.23 -11.04
C TRP A 105 1.00 5.23 -12.06
N LEU A 106 0.54 3.97 -12.02
CA LEU A 106 0.96 2.95 -12.97
C LEU A 106 0.44 3.25 -14.38
N ASN A 107 -0.80 3.70 -14.53
CA ASN A 107 -1.36 4.11 -15.82
C ASN A 107 -0.60 5.30 -16.44
N GLU A 108 -0.08 6.22 -15.63
CA GLU A 108 0.75 7.34 -16.10
C GLU A 108 2.13 6.89 -16.59
N LEU A 109 2.67 5.79 -16.06
CA LEU A 109 3.99 5.25 -16.43
C LEU A 109 3.95 4.35 -17.68
N VAL A 110 2.79 3.75 -18.00
CA VAL A 110 2.69 2.76 -19.07
C VAL A 110 2.35 3.41 -20.43
N PRO A 111 3.16 3.18 -21.49
CA PRO A 111 2.88 3.70 -22.84
C PRO A 111 1.55 3.17 -23.40
N ALA A 112 0.99 3.86 -24.40
CA ALA A 112 -0.36 3.60 -24.92
C ALA A 112 -0.65 2.17 -25.38
N ASN A 113 0.33 1.47 -25.94
CA ASN A 113 0.14 0.13 -26.51
C ASN A 113 -0.10 -0.99 -25.48
N PRO A 114 0.68 -1.10 -24.37
CA PRO A 114 0.50 -2.20 -23.40
C PRO A 114 -0.31 -1.85 -22.12
N ARG A 115 -1.08 -0.75 -22.08
CA ARG A 115 -1.77 -0.26 -20.86
C ARG A 115 -2.69 -1.28 -20.17
N ALA A 116 -3.25 -2.25 -20.90
CA ALA A 116 -4.13 -3.26 -20.33
C ALA A 116 -3.38 -4.46 -19.71
N VAL A 117 -2.23 -4.86 -20.27
CA VAL A 117 -1.55 -6.11 -19.92
C VAL A 117 -0.44 -5.90 -18.88
N LEU A 118 0.34 -4.83 -19.04
CA LEU A 118 1.51 -4.60 -18.20
C LEU A 118 1.16 -4.36 -16.73
N PRO A 119 0.13 -3.55 -16.39
CA PRO A 119 -0.27 -3.38 -14.99
C PRO A 119 -0.71 -4.68 -14.32
N GLY A 120 -1.53 -5.49 -15.01
CA GLY A 120 -2.00 -6.77 -14.50
C GLY A 120 -0.86 -7.77 -14.30
N PHE A 121 0.06 -7.87 -15.26
CA PHE A 121 1.22 -8.74 -15.16
C PHE A 121 2.12 -8.36 -13.97
N VAL A 122 2.44 -7.07 -13.80
CA VAL A 122 3.29 -6.60 -12.71
C VAL A 122 2.58 -6.73 -11.35
N TYR A 123 1.25 -6.62 -11.31
CA TYR A 123 0.46 -6.92 -10.12
C TYR A 123 0.59 -8.39 -9.72
N GLN A 124 0.34 -9.33 -10.65
CA GLN A 124 0.41 -10.77 -10.37
C GLN A 124 1.82 -11.22 -9.99
N LEU A 125 2.85 -10.68 -10.65
CA LEU A 125 4.23 -10.90 -10.24
C LEU A 125 4.51 -10.36 -8.84
N GLY A 126 3.93 -9.21 -8.49
CA GLY A 126 3.97 -8.66 -7.14
C GLY A 126 3.31 -9.58 -6.11
N ASN A 127 2.15 -10.17 -6.44
CA ASN A 127 1.49 -11.15 -5.58
C ASN A 127 2.32 -12.42 -5.41
N LEU A 128 2.96 -12.91 -6.48
CA LEU A 128 3.85 -14.06 -6.40
C LEU A 128 4.99 -13.80 -5.39
N LEU A 129 5.63 -12.65 -5.47
CA LEU A 129 6.69 -12.27 -4.53
C LEU A 129 6.16 -12.05 -3.09
N ALA A 130 4.95 -11.51 -2.95
CA ALA A 130 4.33 -11.28 -1.65
C ALA A 130 3.80 -12.57 -0.98
N SER A 131 3.55 -13.64 -1.74
CA SER A 131 3.05 -14.91 -1.19
C SER A 131 3.96 -15.53 -0.12
N VAL A 132 5.27 -15.28 -0.20
CA VAL A 132 6.28 -15.76 0.75
C VAL A 132 6.24 -14.98 2.07
N ASN A 133 5.59 -13.82 2.09
CA ASN A 133 5.67 -12.87 3.21
C ASN A 133 5.09 -13.43 4.51
N ALA A 134 3.91 -14.05 4.46
CA ALA A 134 3.30 -14.67 5.62
C ALA A 134 4.17 -15.81 6.19
N THR A 135 4.77 -16.64 5.32
CA THR A 135 5.68 -17.71 5.73
C THR A 135 6.96 -17.15 6.35
N LEU A 136 7.54 -16.10 5.76
CA LEU A 136 8.72 -15.43 6.27
C LEU A 136 8.48 -14.85 7.66
N GLN A 137 7.37 -14.12 7.85
CA GLN A 137 7.01 -13.53 9.13
C GLN A 137 6.72 -14.58 10.20
N ALA A 138 6.01 -15.66 9.84
CA ALA A 138 5.76 -16.76 10.76
C ALA A 138 7.08 -17.44 11.19
N SER A 139 8.01 -17.65 10.27
CA SER A 139 9.34 -18.21 10.57
C SER A 139 10.15 -17.27 11.49
N ILE A 140 10.19 -15.96 11.19
CA ILE A 140 10.87 -14.98 12.05
C ILE A 140 10.25 -14.96 13.45
N ALA A 141 8.92 -15.01 13.54
CA ALA A 141 8.20 -15.06 14.81
C ALA A 141 8.57 -16.32 15.61
N GLN A 142 8.61 -17.50 14.98
CA GLN A 142 9.01 -18.75 15.63
C GLN A 142 10.44 -18.68 16.21
N HIS A 143 11.40 -18.13 15.45
CA HIS A 143 12.78 -17.96 15.92
C HIS A 143 12.94 -16.93 17.05
N HIS A 144 11.98 -16.02 17.22
CA HIS A 144 11.98 -14.99 18.27
C HIS A 144 10.94 -15.27 19.38
N GLY A 145 10.65 -16.54 19.66
CA GLY A 145 9.77 -16.93 20.77
C GLY A 145 8.29 -16.64 20.52
N HIS A 146 7.82 -16.83 19.29
CA HIS A 146 6.45 -16.55 18.82
C HIS A 146 6.03 -15.08 18.89
N ASN A 147 7.00 -14.16 18.79
CA ASN A 147 6.72 -12.73 18.75
C ASN A 147 6.37 -12.27 17.32
N TYR A 148 5.11 -12.46 16.94
CA TYR A 148 4.57 -12.01 15.65
C TYR A 148 4.60 -10.48 15.54
N GLY A 149 4.37 -9.75 16.63
CA GLY A 149 4.45 -8.28 16.65
C GLY A 149 5.80 -7.78 16.13
N LEU A 150 6.90 -8.35 16.64
CA LEU A 150 8.26 -8.00 16.20
C LEU A 150 8.50 -8.35 14.72
N ALA A 151 8.14 -9.57 14.30
CA ALA A 151 8.31 -10.03 12.93
C ALA A 151 7.55 -9.14 11.93
N MET A 152 6.30 -8.84 12.23
CA MET A 152 5.43 -7.97 11.43
C MET A 152 5.95 -6.53 11.40
N ALA A 153 6.39 -5.99 12.54
CA ALA A 153 6.94 -4.63 12.62
C ALA A 153 8.22 -4.46 11.79
N LEU A 154 9.13 -5.44 11.83
CA LEU A 154 10.35 -5.41 11.02
C LEU A 154 10.04 -5.42 9.53
N VAL A 155 9.12 -6.30 9.09
CA VAL A 155 8.72 -6.37 7.69
C VAL A 155 8.02 -5.08 7.25
N ALA A 156 7.01 -4.63 7.99
CA ALA A 156 6.27 -3.42 7.67
C ALA A 156 7.18 -2.19 7.59
N GLY A 157 8.09 -2.02 8.55
CA GLY A 157 9.05 -0.92 8.59
C GLY A 157 10.03 -0.96 7.43
N THR A 158 10.63 -2.13 7.16
CA THR A 158 11.56 -2.32 6.04
C THR A 158 10.89 -1.98 4.71
N VAL A 159 9.67 -2.47 4.50
CA VAL A 159 8.95 -2.27 3.25
C VAL A 159 8.49 -0.83 3.10
N ALA A 160 8.05 -0.16 4.16
CA ALA A 160 7.71 1.26 4.14
C ALA A 160 8.91 2.13 3.72
N ILE A 161 10.11 1.82 4.22
CA ILE A 161 11.35 2.48 3.80
C ILE A 161 11.64 2.18 2.32
N VAL A 162 11.56 0.91 1.90
CA VAL A 162 11.77 0.52 0.51
C VAL A 162 10.79 1.23 -0.43
N ILE A 163 9.51 1.31 -0.08
CA ILE A 163 8.50 2.05 -0.85
C ILE A 163 8.89 3.53 -0.93
N THR A 164 9.29 4.13 0.18
CA THR A 164 9.69 5.55 0.20
C THR A 164 10.88 5.79 -0.71
N VAL A 165 11.92 4.97 -0.62
CA VAL A 165 13.14 5.06 -1.45
C VAL A 165 12.83 4.82 -2.93
N LEU A 166 12.11 3.73 -3.26
CA LEU A 166 11.75 3.42 -4.64
C LEU A 166 10.86 4.50 -5.25
N THR A 167 9.92 5.04 -4.48
CA THR A 167 9.04 6.13 -4.93
C THR A 167 9.83 7.43 -5.06
N PHE A 168 10.85 7.64 -4.23
CA PHE A 168 11.75 8.78 -4.33
C PHE A 168 12.67 8.71 -5.58
N PHE A 169 13.14 7.54 -5.98
CA PHE A 169 13.88 7.40 -7.24
C PHE A 169 12.97 7.18 -8.45
N GLY A 170 11.68 6.92 -8.23
CA GLY A 170 10.67 6.77 -9.25
C GLY A 170 10.53 8.04 -10.10
N ARG A 171 10.67 7.87 -11.41
CA ARG A 171 10.40 8.94 -12.39
C ARG A 171 8.94 9.35 -12.28
N GLU A 172 8.69 10.65 -12.13
CA GLU A 172 7.37 11.19 -12.46
C GLU A 172 7.19 10.99 -13.97
N GLY A 173 6.19 10.19 -14.34
CA GLY A 173 5.74 10.14 -15.72
C GLY A 173 5.24 11.53 -16.08
N ARG A 174 6.13 12.39 -16.60
CA ARG A 174 5.69 13.49 -17.46
C ARG A 174 4.85 12.80 -18.50
N VAL A 175 3.56 13.15 -18.53
CA VAL A 175 2.66 12.84 -19.65
C VAL A 175 3.51 13.02 -20.89
N ILE A 176 3.80 11.92 -21.60
CA ILE A 176 4.26 12.02 -22.97
C ILE A 176 3.02 12.57 -23.67
N GLN A 177 2.88 13.90 -23.65
CA GLN A 177 2.14 14.60 -24.67
C GLN A 177 2.92 14.20 -25.92
N SER A 178 2.40 13.21 -26.61
CA SER A 178 2.75 12.96 -27.99
C SER A 178 2.59 14.31 -28.66
N ALA A 179 3.72 14.98 -28.92
CA ALA A 179 3.80 16.13 -29.79
C ALA A 179 3.45 15.63 -31.20
N GLY A 180 2.15 15.42 -31.44
CA GLY A 180 1.55 15.36 -32.75
C GLY A 180 1.17 16.77 -33.15
N ALA A 181 2.17 17.64 -33.32
CA ALA A 181 1.98 18.89 -34.01
C ALA A 181 1.80 18.59 -35.51
N GLY A 182 0.76 19.19 -36.11
CA GLY A 182 0.73 19.47 -37.54
C GLY A 182 -0.33 18.73 -38.34
N HIS A 183 -1.56 19.26 -38.37
CA HIS A 183 -2.08 19.85 -39.60
C HIS A 183 -3.22 20.82 -39.27
N HIS A 184 -2.87 22.10 -39.16
CA HIS A 184 -3.79 23.17 -39.53
C HIS A 184 -4.10 23.00 -41.01
N GLN A 185 -5.34 22.65 -41.35
CA GLN A 185 -5.92 22.99 -42.66
C GLN A 185 -6.85 24.17 -42.43
N PRO A 186 -6.52 25.38 -42.95
CA PRO A 186 -7.50 26.45 -43.01
C PRO A 186 -8.57 26.03 -44.02
N LEU A 187 -9.83 25.97 -43.59
CA LEU A 187 -10.97 25.89 -44.51
C LEU A 187 -10.95 27.18 -45.33
N SER A 188 -10.43 27.08 -46.55
CA SER A 188 -10.46 28.14 -47.54
C SER A 188 -11.91 28.46 -47.90
N THR A 189 -12.33 29.67 -47.60
CA THR A 189 -13.46 30.34 -48.23
C THR A 189 -13.18 30.54 -49.72
N SER A 190 -13.94 29.88 -50.60
CA SER A 190 -14.31 30.27 -51.98
C SER A 190 -15.04 29.08 -52.61
N ARG A 191 -16.23 29.15 -53.21
CA ARG A 191 -17.03 30.21 -53.82
C ARG A 191 -18.50 29.91 -53.61
#